data_AF-A0A257WJC3-F1
#
_entry.id   AF-A0A257WJC3-F1
#
_cell.length_a   1.000
_cell.length_b   1.000
_cell.length_c   1.000
_cell.angle_alpha   90.00
_cell.angle_beta   90.00
_cell.angle_gamma   90.00
#
_symmetry.space_group_name_H-M   'P 1'
#
loop_
_entity.id
_entity.type
_entity.pdbx_description
1 polymer ?
#
loop_
_entity_poly.entity_id
_entity_poly.type
_entity_poly.pdbx_seq_one_letter_code
_entity_poly.pdbx_strand_id
1 'polypeptide(L)'
;MALLGDQDAGSRGLFVDFFGHPASTFKSIALLALEYDALIMVGGAFRRADDFTHNPWARFQVDAEDVIDPRSITSANPVGAITQRFTSALERLICRAPEQYFWVHRRWKSEPRVRRSAPVRDQRLAG
;
A
#
# COMPACT_ATOMS: atom_id res chain seq x y z
N MET A 1 -1.85 13.43 -11.73
CA MET A 1 -1.58 11.99 -11.95
C MET A 1 -2.36 11.19 -10.92
N ALA A 2 -2.91 10.03 -11.28
CA ALA A 2 -3.56 9.12 -10.34
C ALA A 2 -2.96 7.71 -10.50
N LEU A 3 -2.82 6.98 -9.40
CA LEU A 3 -2.22 5.64 -9.35
C LEU A 3 -3.11 4.72 -8.50
N LEU A 4 -3.33 3.49 -8.97
CA LEU A 4 -3.94 2.41 -8.18
C LEU A 4 -2.82 1.48 -7.72
N GLY A 5 -2.48 1.54 -6.43
CA GLY A 5 -1.29 0.90 -5.86
C GLY A 5 -1.58 -0.19 -4.82
N ASP A 6 -2.80 -0.73 -4.83
CA ASP A 6 -3.36 -1.61 -3.81
C ASP A 6 -3.27 -3.12 -4.14
N GLN A 7 -2.75 -3.48 -5.31
CA GLN A 7 -2.50 -4.88 -5.71
C GLN A 7 -1.14 -5.41 -5.22
N ASP A 8 -0.96 -6.73 -5.24
CA ASP A 8 0.35 -7.37 -4.97
C ASP A 8 1.41 -6.90 -5.97
N ALA A 9 2.50 -6.31 -5.47
CA ALA A 9 3.58 -5.76 -6.29
C ALA A 9 4.63 -6.81 -6.72
N GLY A 10 4.35 -8.10 -6.54
CA GLY A 10 5.24 -9.20 -6.87
C GLY A 10 6.43 -9.33 -5.94
N SER A 11 7.38 -10.20 -6.30
CA SER A 11 8.54 -10.54 -5.46
C SER A 11 9.55 -9.41 -5.24
N ARG A 12 9.41 -8.28 -5.94
CA ARG A 12 10.26 -7.09 -5.82
C ARG A 12 9.55 -5.89 -5.19
N GLY A 13 8.30 -6.06 -4.76
CA GLY A 13 7.59 -5.03 -4.02
C GLY A 13 8.22 -4.78 -2.66
N LEU A 14 7.89 -3.63 -2.10
CA LEU A 14 8.30 -3.26 -0.75
C LEU A 14 7.30 -3.87 0.22
N PHE A 15 7.78 -4.67 1.17
CA PHE A 15 6.92 -5.23 2.20
C PHE A 15 6.64 -4.19 3.28
N VAL A 16 5.36 -3.93 3.50
CA VAL A 16 4.78 -3.11 4.57
C VAL A 16 3.61 -3.89 5.16
N ASP A 17 3.15 -3.50 6.34
CA ASP A 17 2.02 -4.18 6.97
C ASP A 17 0.71 -3.75 6.29
N PHE A 18 -0.12 -4.73 5.96
CA PHE A 18 -1.50 -4.58 5.50
C PHE A 18 -2.40 -5.52 6.32
N PHE A 19 -3.29 -4.94 7.13
CA PHE A 19 -4.09 -5.60 8.16
C PHE A 19 -3.26 -6.49 9.09
N GLY A 20 -2.09 -6.00 9.51
CA GLY A 20 -1.19 -6.70 10.43
C GLY A 20 -0.38 -7.84 9.79
N HIS A 21 -0.47 -8.03 8.47
CA HIS A 21 0.28 -9.04 7.74
C HIS A 21 1.20 -8.39 6.69
N PRO A 22 2.45 -8.85 6.54
CA PRO A 22 3.35 -8.33 5.52
C PRO A 22 2.76 -8.50 4.11
N ALA A 23 2.66 -7.41 3.35
CA ALA A 23 2.14 -7.40 1.99
C ALA A 23 3.09 -6.68 1.02
N SER A 24 3.28 -7.28 -0.15
CA SER A 24 4.11 -6.71 -1.20
C SER A 24 3.42 -5.50 -1.84
N THR A 25 4.02 -4.31 -1.71
CA THR A 25 3.39 -3.04 -2.09
C THR A 25 4.26 -2.24 -3.07
N PHE A 26 3.60 -1.52 -3.99
CA PHE A 26 4.28 -0.69 -4.97
C PHE A 26 4.90 0.54 -4.29
N LYS A 27 6.23 0.59 -4.25
CA LYS A 27 6.98 1.74 -3.73
C LYS A 27 7.02 2.95 -4.69
N SER A 28 6.46 2.81 -5.89
CA SER A 28 6.49 3.87 -6.92
C SER A 28 5.80 5.15 -6.46
N ILE A 29 4.70 5.05 -5.70
CA ILE A 29 3.99 6.23 -5.15
C ILE A 29 4.95 7.06 -4.28
N ALA A 30 5.66 6.41 -3.36
CA ALA A 30 6.61 7.07 -2.49
C ALA A 30 7.82 7.63 -3.25
N LEU A 31 8.37 6.87 -4.21
CA LEU A 31 9.51 7.31 -5.02
C LEU A 31 9.15 8.55 -5.85
N LEU A 32 7.99 8.57 -6.51
CA LEU A 32 7.54 9.70 -7.32
C LEU A 32 7.29 10.94 -6.44
N ALA A 33 6.71 10.77 -5.26
CA ALA A 33 6.48 11.89 -4.34
C ALA A 33 7.79 12.53 -3.86
N LEU A 34 8.79 11.71 -3.53
CA LEU A 34 10.12 12.18 -3.10
C LEU A 34 10.89 12.83 -4.25
N GLU A 35 10.85 12.24 -5.45
CA GLU A 35 11.55 12.77 -6.64
C GLU A 35 11.02 14.13 -7.07
N TYR A 36 9.70 14.32 -7.00
CA TYR A 36 9.03 15.51 -7.53
C TYR A 36 8.52 16.48 -6.45
N ASP A 37 8.90 16.30 -5.18
CA ASP A 37 8.40 17.06 -4.02
C ASP A 37 6.85 17.21 -4.02
N ALA A 38 6.15 16.10 -4.30
CA ALA A 38 4.71 16.11 -4.56
C ALA A 38 3.90 15.57 -3.37
N LEU A 39 2.82 16.27 -3.02
CA LEU A 39 1.84 15.78 -2.05
C LEU A 39 1.15 14.51 -2.56
N ILE A 40 0.98 13.52 -1.68
CA ILE A 40 0.17 12.33 -1.95
C ILE A 40 -1.17 12.50 -1.26
N MET A 41 -2.26 12.53 -2.03
CA MET A 41 -3.61 12.42 -1.51
C MET A 41 -4.07 10.96 -1.61
N VAL A 42 -4.33 10.33 -0.48
CA VAL A 42 -4.89 8.96 -0.44
C VAL A 42 -6.39 9.09 -0.36
N GLY A 43 -7.10 8.51 -1.33
CA GLY A 43 -8.56 8.65 -1.40
C GLY A 43 -9.26 7.39 -1.90
N GLY A 44 -10.55 7.34 -1.64
CA GLY A 44 -11.44 6.25 -2.04
C GLY A 44 -12.75 6.80 -2.61
N ALA A 45 -13.38 6.00 -3.47
CA ALA A 45 -14.70 6.28 -4.00
C ALA A 45 -15.68 5.20 -3.49
N PHE A 46 -16.70 5.63 -2.77
CA PHE A 46 -17.72 4.76 -2.18
C PHE A 46 -19.03 4.91 -2.92
N ARG A 47 -19.59 3.80 -3.39
CA ARG A 47 -20.94 3.76 -3.94
C ARG A 47 -21.93 4.04 -2.82
N ARG A 48 -22.82 5.01 -3.04
CA ARG A 48 -23.94 5.30 -2.15
C ARG A 48 -25.11 4.39 -2.45
N ALA A 49 -26.03 4.29 -1.50
CA ALA A 49 -27.29 3.59 -1.72
C ALA A 49 -28.02 4.20 -2.92
N ASP A 50 -28.49 3.32 -3.79
CA ASP A 50 -29.24 3.70 -4.97
C ASP A 50 -30.63 4.17 -4.57
N ASP A 51 -31.09 5.22 -5.24
CA ASP A 51 -32.49 5.64 -5.22
C ASP A 51 -32.92 5.90 -6.66
N PHE A 52 -33.12 4.81 -7.41
CA PHE A 52 -33.56 4.87 -8.80
C PHE A 52 -35.00 5.37 -8.96
N THR A 53 -35.73 5.57 -7.87
CA THR A 53 -37.07 6.16 -7.91
C THR A 53 -37.00 7.68 -8.13
N HIS A 54 -36.00 8.36 -7.54
CA HIS A 54 -35.81 9.81 -7.68
C HIS A 54 -34.58 10.20 -8.50
N ASN A 55 -33.65 9.26 -8.73
CA ASN A 55 -32.39 9.53 -9.43
C ASN A 55 -31.96 8.31 -10.27
N PRO A 56 -31.97 8.38 -11.60
CA PRO A 56 -31.60 7.26 -12.46
C PRO A 56 -30.09 6.93 -12.45
N TRP A 57 -29.26 7.74 -11.80
CA TRP A 57 -27.80 7.59 -11.77
C TRP A 57 -27.31 7.01 -10.45
N ALA A 58 -26.35 6.08 -10.55
CA ALA A 58 -25.57 5.65 -9.40
C ALA A 58 -24.78 6.84 -8.82
N ARG A 59 -24.76 6.94 -7.49
CA ARG A 59 -24.08 8.02 -6.78
C ARG A 59 -22.83 7.50 -6.09
N PHE A 60 -21.78 8.30 -6.10
CA PHE A 60 -20.52 8.00 -5.44
C PHE A 60 -20.13 9.16 -4.53
N GLN A 61 -19.57 8.83 -3.37
CA GLN A 61 -18.83 9.78 -2.55
C GLN A 61 -17.34 9.54 -2.73
N VAL A 62 -16.59 10.61 -3.01
CA VAL A 62 -15.14 10.58 -3.11
C VAL A 62 -14.58 11.27 -1.87
N ASP A 63 -13.70 10.59 -1.15
CA ASP A 63 -13.09 11.12 0.06
C ASP A 63 -11.56 11.06 -0.02
N ALA A 64 -10.92 12.04 0.59
CA ALA A 64 -9.49 12.01 0.91
C ALA A 64 -9.32 11.56 2.36
N GLU A 65 -8.67 10.41 2.56
CA GLU A 65 -8.40 9.82 3.87
C GLU A 65 -7.13 10.36 4.52
N ASP A 66 -6.11 10.68 3.70
CA ASP A 66 -4.86 11.24 4.19
C ASP A 66 -4.21 12.12 3.12
N VAL A 67 -3.41 13.08 3.58
CA VAL A 67 -2.52 13.88 2.74
C VAL A 67 -1.11 13.73 3.30
N ILE A 68 -0.23 13.10 2.53
CA ILE A 68 1.15 12.84 2.90
C ILE A 68 2.04 13.86 2.20
N ASP A 69 2.67 14.73 3.00
CA ASP A 69 3.73 15.61 2.52
C ASP A 69 5.08 14.89 2.67
N PRO A 70 5.80 14.60 1.57
CA PRO A 70 7.09 13.91 1.64
C PRO A 70 8.12 14.67 2.49
N ARG A 71 8.02 16.00 2.59
CA ARG A 71 8.95 16.84 3.38
C ARG A 71 8.79 16.68 4.88
N SER A 72 7.61 16.23 5.32
CA SER A 72 7.34 15.94 6.73
C SER A 72 7.93 14.60 7.19
N ILE A 73 8.46 13.80 6.27
CA ILE A 73 8.95 12.45 6.57
C ILE A 73 10.42 12.51 7.00
N THR A 74 10.66 12.30 8.29
CA THR A 74 12.01 12.34 8.90
C THR A 74 12.66 10.96 9.07
N SER A 75 12.01 9.91 8.58
CA SER A 75 12.49 8.52 8.68
C SER A 75 13.80 8.31 7.92
N ALA A 76 14.71 7.51 8.47
CA ALA A 76 15.90 7.02 7.77
C ALA A 76 15.57 6.13 6.55
N ASN A 77 14.34 5.59 6.49
CA ASN A 77 13.78 4.93 5.32
C ASN A 77 12.48 5.64 4.90
N PRO A 78 12.57 6.75 4.15
CA PRO A 78 11.40 7.56 3.80
C PRO A 78 10.44 6.83 2.85
N VAL A 79 10.97 6.03 1.92
CA VAL A 79 10.15 5.22 1.00
C VAL A 79 9.28 4.22 1.77
N GLY A 80 9.87 3.53 2.75
CA GLY A 80 9.15 2.64 3.68
C GLY A 80 8.07 3.36 4.47
N ALA A 81 8.42 4.48 5.10
CA ALA A 81 7.49 5.25 5.93
C ALA A 81 6.28 5.76 5.13
N ILE A 82 6.52 6.32 3.93
CA ILE A 82 5.44 6.81 3.05
C ILE A 82 4.58 5.66 2.57
N THR A 83 5.20 4.55 2.14
CA THR A 83 4.46 3.38 1.65
C THR A 83 3.58 2.78 2.76
N GLN A 84 4.11 2.65 3.98
CA GLN A 84 3.33 2.20 5.13
C GLN A 84 2.18 3.16 5.44
N ARG A 85 2.42 4.47 5.46
CA ARG A 85 1.37 5.47 5.75
C ARG A 85 0.26 5.44 4.69
N PHE A 86 0.62 5.32 3.41
CA PHE A 86 -0.33 5.08 2.33
C PHE A 86 -1.16 3.81 2.57
N THR A 87 -0.51 2.69 2.89
CA THR A 87 -1.18 1.42 3.15
C THR A 87 -2.11 1.48 4.36
N SER A 88 -1.71 2.16 5.44
CA SER A 88 -2.57 2.35 6.61
C SER A 88 -3.76 3.28 6.34
N ALA A 89 -3.62 4.27 5.45
CA ALA A 89 -4.77 5.07 4.99
C ALA A 89 -5.72 4.22 4.13
N LEU A 90 -5.18 3.37 3.26
CA LEU A 90 -5.98 2.42 2.49
C LEU A 90 -6.77 1.45 3.41
N GLU A 91 -6.15 0.92 4.47
CA GLU A 91 -6.86 0.09 5.46
C GLU A 91 -8.06 0.81 6.07
N ARG A 92 -7.90 2.08 6.46
CA ARG A 92 -9.00 2.89 7.02
C ARG A 92 -10.12 3.10 6.01
N LEU A 93 -9.79 3.36 4.73
CA LEU A 93 -10.79 3.43 3.65
C LEU A 93 -11.54 2.10 3.50
N ILE A 94 -10.83 0.98 3.48
CA ILE A 94 -11.42 -0.36 3.36
C ILE A 94 -12.35 -0.66 4.54
N CYS A 95 -11.93 -0.36 5.77
CA CYS A 95 -12.73 -0.59 6.97
C CYS A 95 -14.09 0.15 6.97
N ARG A 96 -14.22 1.24 6.21
CA ARG A 96 -15.47 2.01 6.13
C ARG A 96 -16.56 1.32 5.27
N ALA A 97 -16.16 0.52 4.29
CA ALA A 97 -17.06 -0.22 3.40
C ALA A 97 -16.33 -1.44 2.83
N PRO A 98 -16.00 -2.45 3.65
CA PRO A 98 -15.18 -3.57 3.24
C PRO A 98 -15.80 -4.34 2.08
N GLU A 99 -17.13 -4.41 2.00
CA GLU A 99 -17.87 -5.04 0.90
C GLU A 99 -17.64 -4.38 -0.46
N GLN A 100 -17.18 -3.13 -0.50
CA GLN A 100 -16.91 -2.40 -1.73
C GLN A 100 -15.45 -2.49 -2.19
N TYR A 101 -14.54 -3.00 -1.35
CA TYR A 101 -13.16 -3.22 -1.77
C TYR A 101 -13.06 -4.40 -2.72
N PHE A 102 -12.21 -4.29 -3.73
CA PHE A 102 -12.11 -5.27 -4.81
C PHE A 102 -11.26 -6.50 -4.40
N TRP A 103 -11.78 -7.30 -3.47
CA TRP A 103 -11.11 -8.46 -2.85
C TRP A 103 -10.70 -9.59 -3.82
N VAL A 104 -11.09 -9.51 -5.10
CA VAL A 104 -10.70 -10.46 -6.14
C VAL A 104 -9.17 -10.50 -6.33
N HIS A 105 -8.47 -9.40 -6.01
CA HIS A 105 -7.01 -9.38 -6.04
C HIS A 105 -6.40 -10.09 -4.82
N ARG A 106 -5.53 -11.08 -5.08
CA ARG A 106 -4.78 -11.78 -4.05
C ARG A 106 -3.70 -10.89 -3.46
N ARG A 107 -4.03 -10.13 -2.42
CA ARG A 107 -3.13 -9.15 -1.78
C ARG A 107 -1.87 -9.75 -1.16
N TRP A 108 -1.98 -10.96 -0.61
CA TRP A 108 -0.88 -11.72 0.00
C TRP A 108 -0.37 -12.83 -0.92
N LYS A 109 -0.15 -12.52 -2.20
CA LYS A 109 0.37 -13.52 -3.16
C LYS A 109 1.88 -13.70 -3.01
N SER A 110 2.61 -12.61 -2.77
CA SER A 110 4.05 -12.63 -2.59
C SER A 110 4.42 -12.70 -1.11
N GLU A 111 5.41 -13.52 -0.77
CA GLU A 111 5.92 -13.67 0.59
C GLU A 111 7.29 -12.97 0.76
N PRO A 112 7.61 -12.46 1.96
CA PRO A 112 8.94 -11.93 2.24
C PRO A 112 10.00 -13.00 2.01
N ARG A 113 11.07 -12.66 1.28
CA ARG A 113 12.21 -13.57 1.14
C ARG A 113 12.90 -13.69 2.50
N VAL A 114 12.73 -14.82 3.16
CA VAL A 114 13.59 -15.20 4.29
C VAL A 114 15.00 -15.34 3.73
N ARG A 115 15.93 -14.43 4.09
CA ARG A 115 17.35 -14.64 3.80
C ARG A 115 17.77 -15.91 4.53
N ARG A 116 17.95 -17.02 3.81
CA ARG A 116 18.72 -18.16 4.35
C ARG A 116 20.13 -17.64 4.60
N SER A 117 20.53 -17.58 5.88
CA SER A 117 21.92 -17.39 6.26
C SER A 117 22.77 -18.43 5.52
N ALA A 118 23.83 -17.99 4.86
CA ALA A 118 24.78 -18.91 4.25
C ALA A 118 25.31 -19.86 5.33
N PRO A 119 25.45 -21.17 5.06
CA PRO A 119 26.05 -22.08 6.02
C PRO A 119 27.46 -21.57 6.34
N VAL A 120 27.76 -21.43 7.64
CA VAL A 120 29.09 -21.10 8.13
C VAL A 120 30.04 -22.17 7.59
N ARG A 121 30.96 -21.78 6.70
CA ARG A 121 32.03 -22.68 6.26
C ARG A 121 32.95 -22.92 7.46
N ASP A 122 32.89 -24.13 8.00
CA ASP A 122 33.78 -24.57 9.07
C ASP A 122 35.21 -24.67 8.49
N GLN A 123 36.05 -23.68 8.80
CA GLN A 123 37.48 -23.74 8.54
C GLN A 123 38.15 -24.46 9.71
N ARG A 124 38.11 -25.80 9.70
CA ARG A 124 39.00 -26.60 10.53
C ARG A 124 39.56 -27.77 9.72
N LEU A 125 40.85 -28.02 9.96
CA LEU A 125 41.69 -29.16 9.55
C LEU A 125 42.45 -28.98 8.23
N ALA A 126 43.46 -28.11 8.28
CA ALA A 126 44.79 -28.43 7.72
C ALA A 126 45.82 -28.06 8.79
N GLY A 127 46.22 -29.08 9.56
CA GLY A 127 47.28 -29.05 10.57
C GLY A 127 47.94 -30.41 10.59
#